data_AF-A0A7M3Y1V8-F1
#
_entry.id   AF-A0A7M3Y1V8-F1
#
_cell.length_a   1.000
_cell.length_b   1.000
_cell.length_c   1.000
_cell.angle_alpha   90.00
_cell.angle_beta   90.00
_cell.angle_gamma   90.00
#
_symmetry.space_group_name_H-M   'P 1'
#
loop_
_entity.id
_entity.type
_entity.pdbx_description
1 polymer ?
#
loop_
_entity_poly.entity_id
_entity_poly.type
_entity_poly.pdbx_seq_one_letter_code
_entity_poly.pdbx_strand_id
1 'polypeptide(L)'
;MILIILILVLSSLTIAVIAKGGPDAFLSDDDNRGVGNCGDGIDNDKGGATDRDDPDCYSNPSVWEGYDPNRTEANRDNDPSPGVDA
;
A
#
# COMPACT_ATOMS: atom_id res chain seq x y z
N MET A 1 11.60 -27.11 -32.45
CA MET A 1 10.74 -27.33 -31.26
C MET A 1 11.24 -26.55 -30.06
N ILE A 2 12.49 -26.76 -29.61
CA ILE A 2 13.09 -26.04 -28.47
C ILE A 2 13.08 -24.51 -28.67
N LEU A 3 13.49 -24.02 -29.85
CA LEU A 3 13.47 -22.57 -30.15
C LEU A 3 12.06 -21.96 -30.08
N ILE A 4 11.05 -22.69 -30.53
CA ILE A 4 9.64 -22.23 -30.48
C ILE A 4 9.18 -22.16 -29.02
N ILE A 5 9.51 -23.16 -28.20
CA ILE A 5 9.19 -23.16 -26.77
C ILE A 5 9.85 -21.98 -26.07
N LEU A 6 11.13 -21.69 -26.36
CA LEU A 6 11.83 -20.54 -25.78
C LEU A 6 11.17 -19.21 -26.17
N ILE A 7 10.76 -19.05 -27.43
CA ILE A 7 10.08 -17.84 -27.89
C ILE A 7 8.73 -17.67 -27.17
N LEU A 8 7.97 -18.75 -26.99
CA LEU A 8 6.68 -18.70 -26.29
C LEU A 8 6.85 -18.34 -24.81
N VAL A 9 7.83 -18.95 -24.13
CA VAL A 9 8.15 -18.64 -22.73
C VAL A 9 8.59 -17.20 -22.58
N LEU A 10 9.53 -16.73 -23.40
CA LEU A 10 10.03 -15.35 -23.34
C LEU A 10 8.93 -14.34 -23.67
N SER A 11 8.11 -14.60 -24.69
CA SER A 11 6.97 -13.75 -25.05
C SER A 11 5.97 -13.67 -23.90
N SER A 12 5.62 -14.81 -23.28
CA SER A 12 4.70 -14.86 -22.15
C SER A 12 5.23 -14.12 -20.93
N LEU A 13 6.54 -14.21 -20.67
CA LEU A 13 7.20 -13.48 -19.58
C LEU A 13 7.17 -11.97 -19.86
N THR A 14 7.47 -11.53 -21.08
CA THR A 14 7.42 -10.10 -21.43
C THR A 14 6.01 -9.53 -21.32
N ILE A 15 4.98 -10.29 -21.71
CA ILE A 15 3.58 -9.89 -21.56
C ILE A 15 3.22 -9.75 -20.08
N ALA A 16 3.66 -10.70 -19.24
CA ALA A 16 3.46 -10.62 -17.80
C ALA A 16 4.16 -9.40 -17.17
N VAL A 17 5.37 -9.06 -17.61
CA VAL A 17 6.11 -7.87 -17.15
C VAL A 17 5.37 -6.58 -17.48
N ILE A 18 4.89 -6.44 -18.71
CA ILE A 18 4.17 -5.24 -19.16
C ILE A 18 2.83 -5.11 -18.42
N ALA A 19 2.11 -6.21 -18.19
CA ALA A 19 0.83 -6.20 -17.50
C ALA A 19 0.91 -5.74 -16.03
N LYS A 20 2.07 -5.86 -15.37
CA LYS A 20 2.28 -5.41 -13.97
C LYS A 20 2.96 -4.06 -13.83
N GLY A 21 3.05 -3.27 -14.91
CA GLY A 21 3.60 -1.91 -14.84
C GLY A 21 5.11 -1.80 -15.10
N GLY A 22 5.74 -2.85 -15.63
CA GLY A 22 7.15 -2.83 -16.06
C GLY A 22 8.08 -3.68 -15.19
N PRO A 23 9.36 -3.78 -15.58
CA PRO A 23 10.35 -4.61 -14.87
C PRO A 23 10.68 -4.05 -13.48
N ASP A 24 10.57 -2.73 -13.28
CA ASP A 24 10.85 -2.09 -12.00
C ASP A 24 9.86 -2.56 -10.91
N ALA A 25 8.59 -2.74 -11.27
CA ALA A 25 7.56 -3.28 -10.37
C ALA A 25 7.79 -4.76 -9.97
N PHE A 26 8.65 -5.48 -10.69
CA PHE A 26 9.06 -6.86 -10.36
C PHE A 26 10.38 -6.93 -9.59
N LEU A 27 11.20 -5.89 -9.67
CA LEU A 27 12.52 -5.81 -9.05
C LEU A 27 12.54 -4.93 -7.79
N SER A 28 11.43 -4.26 -7.48
CA SER A 28 11.22 -3.63 -6.18
C SER A 28 11.02 -4.72 -5.11
N ASP A 29 12.12 -5.32 -4.68
CA ASP A 29 12.25 -5.84 -3.32
C ASP A 29 12.26 -4.62 -2.39
N ASP A 30 11.08 -4.29 -1.86
CA ASP A 30 10.86 -3.21 -0.91
C ASP A 30 11.61 -3.48 0.41
N ASP A 31 12.91 -3.17 0.43
CA ASP A 31 13.72 -3.19 1.64
C ASP A 31 13.37 -1.97 2.52
N ASN A 32 12.29 -2.15 3.29
CA ASN A 32 12.19 -1.76 4.69
C ASN A 32 12.32 -0.26 5.04
N ARG A 33 11.49 0.59 4.44
CA ARG A 33 11.12 1.89 5.05
C ARG A 33 9.62 2.09 5.27
N GLY A 34 8.84 1.01 5.27
CA GLY A 34 7.41 1.10 5.36
C GLY A 34 6.87 1.64 4.04
N VAL A 35 6.36 0.75 3.20
CA VAL A 35 5.31 1.18 2.28
C VAL A 35 4.14 1.50 3.21
N GLY A 36 4.13 2.73 3.71
CA GLY A 36 3.00 3.20 4.46
C GLY A 36 1.76 3.04 3.61
N ASN A 37 0.69 2.65 4.26
CA ASN A 37 -0.61 2.49 3.63
C ASN A 37 -1.48 3.74 3.85
N CYS A 38 -1.03 4.64 4.73
CA CYS A 38 -1.56 5.98 4.88
C CYS A 38 -1.51 6.74 3.54
N GLY A 39 -2.65 6.87 2.86
CA GLY A 39 -2.81 7.57 1.58
C GLY A 39 -3.18 6.66 0.39
N ASP A 40 -3.44 5.36 0.62
CA ASP A 40 -3.90 4.43 -0.42
C ASP A 40 -5.43 4.40 -0.58
N GLY A 41 -6.18 5.06 0.31
CA GLY A 41 -7.64 5.14 0.27
C GLY A 41 -8.35 3.91 0.85
N ILE A 42 -7.64 3.04 1.59
CA ILE A 42 -8.17 1.81 2.17
C ILE A 42 -8.03 1.86 3.69
N ASP A 43 -9.10 1.57 4.42
CA ASP A 43 -9.02 1.27 5.86
C ASP A 43 -8.33 -0.09 6.06
N ASN A 44 -7.03 -0.06 6.34
CA ASN A 44 -6.20 -1.24 6.38
C ASN A 44 -6.24 -2.00 7.73
N ASP A 45 -6.80 -1.40 8.79
CA ASP A 45 -6.97 -2.05 10.08
C ASP A 45 -8.44 -2.36 10.45
N LYS A 46 -9.37 -1.83 9.66
CA LYS A 46 -10.82 -2.02 9.69
C LYS A 46 -11.48 -1.40 10.92
N GLY A 47 -10.95 -0.28 11.41
CA GLY A 47 -11.54 0.50 12.50
C GLY A 47 -12.68 1.43 12.08
N GLY A 48 -12.71 1.86 10.81
CA GLY A 48 -13.69 2.81 10.28
C GLY A 48 -13.14 4.15 9.76
N ALA A 49 -11.89 4.48 10.03
CA ALA A 49 -11.14 5.62 9.50
C ALA A 49 -10.17 5.17 8.42
N THR A 50 -9.72 6.14 7.63
CA THR A 50 -8.85 5.88 6.48
C THR A 50 -7.93 7.06 6.27
N ASP A 51 -6.66 6.78 6.01
CA ASP A 51 -5.65 7.75 5.62
C ASP A 51 -5.54 8.96 6.58
N ARG A 52 -6.00 10.14 6.15
CA ARG A 52 -5.89 11.40 6.89
C ARG A 52 -6.89 11.46 8.04
N ASP A 53 -7.91 10.61 8.01
CA ASP A 53 -8.91 10.51 9.07
C ASP A 53 -8.48 9.47 10.13
N ASP A 54 -7.42 8.69 9.87
CA ASP A 54 -6.88 7.71 10.81
C ASP A 54 -5.77 8.30 11.70
N PRO A 55 -5.84 8.18 13.05
CA PRO A 55 -4.84 8.72 13.95
C PRO A 55 -3.44 8.07 13.84
N ASP A 56 -3.33 6.80 13.43
CA ASP A 56 -2.04 6.11 13.27
C ASP A 56 -1.17 6.74 12.18
N CYS A 57 -1.80 7.42 11.21
CA CYS A 57 -1.12 8.13 10.14
C CYS A 57 -0.43 9.42 10.60
N TYR A 58 -0.51 9.78 11.89
CA TYR A 58 0.08 10.98 12.46
C TYR A 58 1.20 10.66 13.47
N SER A 59 2.22 11.51 13.49
CA SER A 59 3.28 11.43 14.50
C SER A 59 2.83 11.88 15.88
N ASN A 60 1.79 12.72 15.95
CA ASN A 60 1.14 13.13 17.19
C ASN A 60 -0.39 13.04 17.04
N PRO A 61 -0.96 11.84 17.21
CA PRO A 61 -2.38 11.55 16.92
C PRO A 61 -3.35 12.39 17.74
N SER A 62 -3.01 12.69 19.01
CA SER A 62 -3.89 13.44 19.93
C SER A 62 -4.17 14.88 19.51
N VAL A 63 -3.37 15.42 18.58
CA VAL A 63 -3.52 16.79 18.04
C VAL A 63 -3.50 16.82 16.52
N TRP A 64 -3.60 15.65 15.86
CA TRP A 64 -3.61 15.52 14.40
C TRP A 64 -2.41 16.20 13.70
N GLU A 65 -1.21 16.08 14.28
CA GLU A 65 0.00 16.72 13.78
C GLU A 65 1.00 15.70 13.22
N GLY A 66 1.65 16.08 12.10
CA GLY A 66 2.73 15.28 11.50
C GLY A 66 2.21 14.05 10.75
N TYR A 67 1.21 14.25 9.89
CA TYR A 67 0.78 13.25 8.92
C TYR A 67 1.97 12.75 8.09
N ASP A 68 2.09 11.44 7.94
CA ASP A 68 3.14 10.82 7.14
C ASP A 68 2.55 9.66 6.32
N PRO A 69 2.52 9.75 4.98
CA PRO A 69 1.99 8.68 4.14
C PRO A 69 2.83 7.40 4.16
N ASN A 70 4.02 7.43 4.75
CA ASN A 70 4.86 6.24 4.93
C ASN A 70 4.59 5.53 6.27
N ARG A 71 3.64 6.03 7.08
CA ARG A 71 3.15 5.34 8.28
C ARG A 71 2.14 4.25 7.94
N THR A 72 1.87 3.40 8.92
CA THR A 72 0.90 2.31 8.79
C THR A 72 -0.29 2.56 9.71
N GLU A 73 -1.50 2.62 9.16
CA GLU A 73 -2.76 2.51 9.93
C GLU A 73 -2.98 1.03 10.26
N ALA A 74 -2.79 0.67 11.54
CA ALA A 74 -2.67 -0.73 11.98
C ALA A 74 -3.45 -1.04 13.26
N ASN A 75 -4.02 -0.04 13.92
CA ASN A 75 -4.68 -0.14 15.20
C ASN A 75 -6.11 0.44 15.19
N ARG A 76 -7.05 -0.38 14.75
CA ARG A 76 -8.50 -0.11 14.77
C ARG A 76 -9.08 0.40 16.10
N ASP A 77 -8.41 0.18 17.22
CA ASP A 77 -8.92 0.57 18.55
C ASP A 77 -8.67 2.06 18.84
N ASN A 78 -7.80 2.73 18.07
CA ASN A 78 -7.61 4.18 18.16
C ASN A 78 -8.60 4.96 17.29
N ASP A 79 -9.39 4.25 16.50
CA ASP A 79 -10.17 4.80 15.41
C ASP A 79 -11.39 5.58 15.92
N PRO A 80 -11.62 6.80 15.42
CA PRO A 80 -12.85 7.53 15.68
C PRO A 80 -14.10 6.78 15.16
N SER A 81 -15.04 6.46 16.05
CA SER A 81 -16.23 5.67 15.66
C SER A 81 -17.16 6.45 14.73
N PRO A 82 -17.43 6.00 13.49
CA PRO A 82 -18.18 6.79 12.51
C PRO A 82 -19.48 7.38 13.05
N GLY A 83 -19.48 8.71 13.28
CA GLY A 83 -20.65 9.48 13.68
C GLY A 83 -20.81 9.77 15.17
N VAL A 84 -19.79 9.53 16.01
CA VAL A 84 -19.79 9.98 17.42
C VAL A 84 -18.91 11.21 17.67
N ASP A 85 -18.12 11.55 16.67
CA ASP A 85 -16.91 12.38 16.70
C ASP A 85 -16.90 13.46 15.60
N ALA A 86 -17.98 13.55 14.80
CA ALA A 86 -18.24 14.57 13.78
C ALA A 86 -18.73 15.91 14.36
#